data_AF-A0A1H7VJM7-F1
#
_entry.id   AF-A0A1H7VJM7-F1
#
_cell.length_a   1.000
_cell.length_b   1.000
_cell.length_c   1.000
_cell.angle_alpha   90.00
_cell.angle_beta   90.00
_cell.angle_gamma   90.00
#
_symmetry.space_group_name_H-M   'P 1'
#
loop_
_entity.id
_entity.type
_entity.pdbx_description
1 polymer ?
#
loop_
_entity_poly.entity_id
_entity_poly.type
_entity_poly.pdbx_seq_one_letter_code
_entity_poly.pdbx_strand_id
1 'polypeptide(L)'
;MPKKIDDLFSPERLHRNWQKAGTREERPPVPDRGGQSALEIFDELQRLVQQQFSGDDALALNLLLDELHALLTPASPADGTDQAPAEDQEERIPAIHEVLNRLEDLVEAFEMAGRSRPRK
;
A
#
# COMPACT_ATOMS: atom_id res chain seq x y z
N MET A 1 44.68 15.96 -7.92
CA MET A 1 43.84 16.80 -7.05
C MET A 1 42.49 16.11 -6.83
N PRO A 2 42.30 15.34 -5.75
CA PRO A 2 41.13 14.49 -5.54
C PRO A 2 40.21 15.09 -4.45
N LYS A 3 39.70 16.32 -4.65
CA LYS A 3 38.84 16.99 -3.64
C LYS A 3 37.37 17.13 -4.05
N LYS A 4 36.95 16.51 -5.16
CA LYS A 4 35.57 16.64 -5.66
C LYS A 4 34.64 15.51 -5.24
N ILE A 5 35.19 14.36 -4.82
CA ILE A 5 34.39 13.20 -4.41
C ILE A 5 33.99 13.31 -2.94
N ASP A 6 34.90 13.77 -2.07
CA ASP A 6 34.60 13.96 -0.64
C ASP A 6 33.50 15.02 -0.40
N ASP A 7 33.39 16.02 -1.27
CA ASP A 7 32.30 17.01 -1.22
C ASP A 7 30.93 16.43 -1.59
N LEU A 8 30.85 15.28 -2.27
CA LEU A 8 29.57 14.63 -2.60
C LEU A 8 29.02 13.80 -1.44
N PHE A 9 29.90 13.29 -0.57
CA PHE A 9 29.56 12.47 0.59
C PHE A 9 29.75 13.20 1.92
N SER A 10 29.81 14.54 1.90
CA SER A 10 29.96 15.29 3.14
C SER A 10 28.75 15.03 4.06
N PRO A 11 28.98 14.75 5.36
CA PRO A 11 27.90 14.46 6.31
C PRO A 11 26.85 15.58 6.35
N GLU A 12 27.29 16.82 6.15
CA GLU A 12 26.45 18.01 6.13
C GLU A 12 25.51 18.06 4.92
N ARG A 13 25.97 17.61 3.74
CA ARG A 13 25.12 17.52 2.53
C ARG A 13 24.13 16.38 2.63
N LEU A 14 24.55 15.23 3.14
CA LEU A 14 23.65 14.10 3.40
C LEU A 14 22.55 14.51 4.39
N HIS A 15 22.91 15.20 5.49
CA HIS A 15 21.93 15.70 6.46
C HIS A 15 20.95 16.72 5.85
N ARG A 16 21.43 17.65 5.01
CA ARG A 16 20.56 18.59 4.27
C ARG A 16 19.63 17.91 3.29
N ASN A 17 20.12 16.90 2.55
CA ASN A 17 19.31 16.18 1.58
C ASN A 17 18.27 15.30 2.28
N TRP A 18 18.62 14.69 3.42
CA TRP A 18 17.68 13.92 4.24
C TRP A 18 16.58 14.78 4.84
N GLN A 19 16.93 15.98 5.34
CA GLN A 19 15.92 16.95 5.81
C GLN A 19 15.01 17.45 4.68
N LYS A 20 15.53 17.57 3.44
CA LYS A 20 14.72 17.94 2.26
C LYS A 20 13.89 16.79 1.70
N ALA A 21 14.31 15.54 1.88
CA ALA A 21 13.51 14.37 1.52
C ALA A 21 12.30 14.17 2.45
N GLY A 22 12.28 14.81 3.62
CA GLY A 22 11.11 14.87 4.52
C GLY A 22 10.00 15.81 4.05
N THR A 23 10.20 16.55 2.96
CA THR A 23 9.12 17.33 2.33
C THR A 23 8.23 16.39 1.52
N ARG A 24 7.33 15.73 2.26
CA ARG A 24 5.96 15.40 1.89
C ARG A 24 5.78 15.30 0.37
N GLU A 25 5.95 14.08 -0.15
CA GLU A 25 5.10 13.68 -1.27
C GLU A 25 3.68 14.09 -0.87
N GLU A 26 3.11 15.02 -1.65
CA GLU A 26 1.68 15.27 -1.61
C GLU A 26 1.04 13.94 -1.96
N ARG A 27 0.78 13.12 -0.93
CA ARG A 27 -0.15 12.02 -1.05
C ARG A 27 -1.37 12.62 -1.71
N PRO A 28 -1.79 12.13 -2.89
CA PRO A 28 -2.99 12.63 -3.53
C PRO A 28 -4.09 12.64 -2.48
N PRO A 29 -4.90 13.71 -2.40
CA PRO A 29 -5.95 13.79 -1.40
C PRO A 29 -6.75 12.49 -1.49
N VAL A 30 -6.68 11.69 -0.43
CA VAL A 30 -7.54 10.52 -0.31
C VAL A 30 -8.94 11.09 -0.43
N PRO A 31 -9.71 10.73 -1.47
CA PRO A 31 -11.05 11.27 -1.64
C PRO A 31 -11.79 11.07 -0.33
N ASP A 32 -12.43 12.13 0.17
CA ASP A 32 -13.21 12.09 1.40
C ASP A 32 -14.42 11.18 1.18
N ARG A 33 -14.18 9.87 1.30
CA ARG A 33 -15.18 8.82 1.22
C ARG A 33 -15.75 8.60 2.61
N GLY A 34 -16.24 9.67 3.21
CA GLY A 34 -16.92 9.65 4.50
C GLY A 34 -18.12 8.70 4.43
N GLY A 35 -17.93 7.47 4.90
CA GLY A 35 -18.96 6.45 5.01
C GLY A 35 -18.66 5.09 4.39
N GLN A 36 -17.56 4.90 3.65
CA GLN A 36 -17.24 3.58 3.11
C GLN A 36 -16.57 2.69 4.18
N SER A 37 -17.10 1.48 4.37
CA SER A 37 -16.49 0.46 5.21
C SER A 37 -15.19 -0.06 4.58
N ALA A 38 -14.27 -0.60 5.39
CA ALA A 38 -13.02 -1.19 4.89
C ALA A 38 -13.26 -2.32 3.88
N LEU A 39 -14.38 -3.05 4.02
CA LEU A 39 -14.79 -4.10 3.09
C LEU A 39 -15.31 -3.52 1.76
N GLU A 40 -16.02 -2.40 1.76
CA GLU A 40 -16.43 -1.74 0.51
C GLU A 40 -15.23 -1.20 -0.28
N ILE A 41 -14.20 -0.70 0.42
CA ILE A 41 -12.93 -0.30 -0.20
C ILE A 41 -12.22 -1.52 -0.79
N PHE A 42 -12.22 -2.65 -0.06
CA PHE A 42 -11.67 -3.91 -0.54
C PHE A 42 -12.36 -4.39 -1.83
N ASP A 43 -13.70 -4.38 -1.87
CA ASP A 43 -14.47 -4.81 -3.05
C ASP A 43 -14.14 -3.94 -4.27
N GLU A 44 -13.99 -2.63 -4.09
CA GLU A 44 -13.59 -1.74 -5.18
C GLU A 44 -12.18 -2.04 -5.67
N LEU A 45 -11.24 -2.30 -4.75
CA LEU A 45 -9.86 -2.62 -5.07
C LEU A 45 -9.76 -3.96 -5.82
N GLN A 46 -10.51 -4.97 -5.39
CA GLN A 46 -10.62 -6.25 -6.11
C GLN A 46 -11.17 -6.05 -7.53
N ARG A 47 -12.20 -5.22 -7.70
CA ARG A 47 -12.74 -4.89 -9.02
C ARG A 47 -11.70 -4.19 -9.91
N LEU A 48 -10.93 -3.25 -9.35
CA LEU A 48 -9.88 -2.55 -10.08
C LEU A 48 -8.77 -3.49 -10.55
N VAL A 49 -8.33 -4.42 -9.69
CA VAL A 49 -7.32 -5.43 -10.04
C VAL A 49 -7.78 -6.29 -11.20
N GLN A 50 -9.02 -6.78 -11.17
CA GLN A 50 -9.60 -7.59 -12.25
C GLN A 50 -9.74 -6.84 -13.58
N GLN A 51 -9.91 -5.52 -13.54
CA GLN A 51 -10.03 -4.69 -14.74
C GLN A 51 -8.68 -4.37 -15.37
N GLN A 52 -7.67 -4.08 -14.54
CA GLN A 52 -6.37 -3.55 -14.98
C GLN A 52 -5.32 -4.63 -15.25
N PHE A 53 -5.38 -5.76 -14.54
CA PHE A 53 -4.41 -6.85 -14.63
C PHE A 53 -5.06 -8.11 -15.20
N SER A 54 -4.24 -8.99 -15.79
CA SER A 54 -4.71 -10.27 -16.33
C SER A 54 -3.62 -11.34 -16.29
N GLY A 55 -4.01 -12.61 -16.29
CA GLY A 55 -3.07 -13.73 -16.24
C GLY A 55 -2.35 -13.82 -14.89
N ASP A 56 -1.05 -14.10 -14.92
CA ASP A 56 -0.25 -14.33 -13.72
C ASP A 56 -0.16 -13.10 -12.81
N ASP A 57 -0.18 -11.89 -13.39
CA ASP A 57 -0.15 -10.64 -12.63
C ASP A 57 -1.42 -10.45 -11.79
N ALA A 58 -2.58 -10.79 -12.35
CA ALA A 58 -3.85 -10.75 -11.62
C ALA A 58 -3.89 -11.84 -10.54
N LEU A 59 -3.32 -13.03 -10.80
CA LEU A 59 -3.24 -14.10 -9.80
C LEU A 59 -2.39 -13.67 -8.61
N ALA A 60 -1.22 -13.06 -8.85
CA ALA A 60 -0.33 -12.58 -7.80
C ALA A 60 -0.99 -11.51 -6.92
N LEU A 61 -1.72 -10.57 -7.52
CA LEU A 61 -2.47 -9.55 -6.78
C LEU A 61 -3.64 -10.16 -6.02
N ASN A 62 -4.39 -11.10 -6.61
CA ASN A 62 -5.52 -11.74 -5.93
C ASN A 62 -5.10 -12.52 -4.68
N LEU A 63 -3.91 -13.15 -4.66
CA LEU A 63 -3.40 -13.80 -3.45
C LEU A 63 -3.21 -12.81 -2.29
N LEU A 64 -2.71 -11.61 -2.59
CA LEU A 64 -2.56 -10.55 -1.59
C LEU A 64 -3.92 -9.96 -1.17
N LEU A 65 -4.89 -9.92 -2.09
CA LEU A 65 -6.26 -9.52 -1.76
C LEU A 65 -6.95 -10.52 -0.85
N ASP A 66 -6.78 -11.81 -1.08
CA ASP A 66 -7.33 -12.85 -0.20
C ASP A 66 -6.74 -12.74 1.22
N GLU A 67 -5.44 -12.44 1.32
CA GLU A 67 -4.74 -12.17 2.59
C GLU A 67 -5.32 -10.93 3.28
N LEU A 68 -5.52 -9.83 2.55
CA LEU A 68 -6.12 -8.60 3.05
C LEU A 68 -7.56 -8.83 3.53
N HIS A 69 -8.36 -9.57 2.78
CA HIS A 69 -9.74 -9.89 3.13
C HIS A 69 -9.82 -10.69 4.44
N ALA A 70 -8.93 -11.67 4.62
CA ALA A 70 -8.84 -12.47 5.83
C ALA A 70 -8.50 -11.61 7.08
N LEU A 71 -7.70 -10.56 6.92
CA LEU A 71 -7.37 -9.62 7.99
C LEU A 71 -8.49 -8.62 8.29
N LEU A 72 -9.25 -8.21 7.27
CA LEU A 72 -10.35 -7.24 7.39
C LEU A 72 -11.66 -7.84 7.90
N THR A 73 -11.98 -9.09 7.52
CA THR A 73 -13.23 -9.78 7.90
C THR A 73 -13.47 -9.80 9.41
N PRO A 74 -12.50 -10.20 10.26
CA PRO A 74 -12.69 -10.22 11.71
C PRO A 74 -12.56 -8.84 12.38
N ALA A 75 -12.22 -7.79 11.63
CA ALA A 75 -12.17 -6.39 12.10
C ALA A 75 -13.49 -5.63 11.87
N SER A 76 -14.39 -6.18 11.05
CA SER A 76 -15.73 -5.62 10.80
C SER A 76 -16.80 -6.66 11.21
N PRO A 77 -17.03 -6.88 12.51
CA PRO A 77 -18.05 -7.83 12.93
C PRO A 77 -19.41 -7.37 12.40
N ALA A 78 -20.10 -8.26 11.68
CA ALA A 78 -21.52 -8.11 11.43
C ALA A 78 -22.24 -7.98 12.79
N ASP A 79 -23.22 -7.08 12.85
CA ASP A 79 -24.01 -6.73 14.04
C ASP A 79 -24.20 -7.94 15.00
N GLY A 80 -23.51 -7.90 16.14
CA GLY A 80 -23.78 -8.79 17.27
C GLY A 80 -22.71 -9.82 17.65
N THR A 81 -21.49 -9.76 17.11
CA THR A 81 -20.40 -10.67 17.54
C THR A 81 -19.30 -9.92 18.28
N ASP A 82 -18.87 -10.45 19.43
CA ASP A 82 -17.82 -9.92 20.29
C ASP A 82 -16.65 -9.38 19.47
N GLN A 83 -16.32 -8.10 19.68
CA GLN A 83 -15.10 -7.51 19.14
C GLN A 83 -13.92 -8.38 19.61
N ALA A 84 -13.04 -8.75 18.66
CA ALA A 84 -11.82 -9.46 19.00
C ALA A 84 -11.07 -8.70 20.11
N PRO A 85 -10.51 -9.40 21.12
CA PRO A 85 -9.82 -8.76 22.25
C PRO A 85 -8.79 -7.76 21.73
N ALA A 86 -8.61 -6.64 22.44
CA ALA A 86 -7.79 -5.51 22.00
C ALA A 86 -6.36 -5.92 21.58
N GLU A 87 -5.80 -6.97 22.19
CA GLU A 87 -4.50 -7.56 21.86
C GLU A 87 -4.46 -8.12 20.41
N ASP A 88 -5.56 -8.71 19.92
CA ASP A 88 -5.66 -9.21 18.55
C ASP A 88 -5.79 -8.07 17.53
N GLN A 89 -6.24 -6.87 17.93
CA GLN A 89 -6.35 -5.72 17.03
C GLN A 89 -5.00 -5.02 16.84
N GLU A 90 -4.17 -4.96 17.88
CA GLU A 90 -2.84 -4.33 17.82
C GLU A 90 -1.87 -5.07 16.88
N GLU A 91 -1.96 -6.39 16.77
CA GLU A 91 -1.15 -7.17 15.82
C GLU A 91 -1.71 -7.14 14.38
N ARG A 92 -3.02 -6.96 14.22
CA ARG A 92 -3.68 -6.94 12.90
C ARG A 92 -3.44 -5.67 12.12
N ILE A 93 -3.41 -4.51 12.77
CA ILE A 93 -3.20 -3.22 12.07
C ILE A 93 -1.84 -3.23 11.33
N PRO A 94 -0.71 -3.62 11.96
CA PRO A 94 0.57 -3.79 11.26
C PRO A 94 0.49 -4.78 10.09
N ALA A 95 -0.18 -5.93 10.27
CA ALA A 95 -0.33 -6.93 9.21
C ALA A 95 -1.13 -6.40 8.01
N ILE A 96 -2.21 -5.64 8.25
CA ILE A 96 -2.98 -4.98 7.19
C ILE A 96 -2.08 -3.98 6.44
N HIS A 97 -1.30 -3.17 7.16
CA HIS A 97 -0.37 -2.24 6.54
C HIS A 97 0.70 -2.95 5.70
N GLU A 98 1.23 -4.08 6.17
CA GLU A 98 2.22 -4.87 5.44
C GLU A 98 1.65 -5.41 4.12
N VAL A 99 0.43 -5.97 4.14
CA VAL A 99 -0.23 -6.47 2.94
C VAL A 99 -0.54 -5.35 1.96
N LEU A 100 -0.97 -4.18 2.44
CA LEU A 100 -1.20 -3.00 1.60
C LEU A 100 0.10 -2.49 0.95
N ASN A 101 1.21 -2.45 1.69
CA ASN A 101 2.51 -2.06 1.13
C ASN A 101 2.97 -3.06 0.06
N ARG A 102 2.82 -4.37 0.30
CA ARG A 102 3.16 -5.40 -0.70
C ARG A 102 2.29 -5.30 -1.96
N LEU A 103 1.01 -4.95 -1.82
CA LEU A 103 0.13 -4.66 -2.95
C LEU A 103 0.61 -3.46 -3.75
N GLU A 104 0.98 -2.36 -3.07
CA GLU A 104 1.52 -1.15 -3.69
C GLU A 104 2.82 -1.44 -4.46
N ASP A 105 3.79 -2.08 -3.81
CA ASP A 105 5.07 -2.45 -4.42
C ASP A 105 4.87 -3.32 -5.68
N LEU A 106 3.94 -4.28 -5.63
CA LEU A 106 3.69 -5.19 -6.75
C LEU A 106 2.98 -4.48 -7.91
N VAL A 107 2.03 -3.59 -7.62
CA VAL A 107 1.38 -2.75 -8.62
C VAL A 107 2.40 -1.83 -9.28
N GLU A 108 3.24 -1.14 -8.51
CA GLU A 108 4.29 -0.27 -9.03
C GLU A 108 5.28 -1.06 -9.91
N ALA A 109 5.70 -2.25 -9.47
CA ALA A 109 6.58 -3.11 -10.25
C ALA A 109 5.95 -3.52 -11.60
N PHE A 110 4.64 -3.81 -11.63
CA PHE A 110 3.93 -4.12 -12.87
C PHE A 110 3.76 -2.90 -13.78
N GLU A 111 3.54 -1.70 -13.22
CA GLU A 111 3.51 -0.45 -13.96
C GLU A 111 4.87 -0.13 -14.59
N MET A 112 5.95 -0.24 -13.83
CA MET A 112 7.32 -0.06 -14.33
C MET A 112 7.68 -1.06 -15.43
N ALA A 113 7.17 -2.29 -15.34
CA ALA A 113 7.36 -3.33 -16.35
C ALA A 113 6.46 -3.18 -17.60
N GLY A 114 5.56 -2.18 -17.61
CA GLY A 114 4.60 -1.97 -18.70
C GLY A 114 3.57 -3.09 -18.84
N ARG A 115 3.31 -3.83 -17.74
CA ARG A 115 2.38 -4.97 -17.69
C ARG A 115 0.98 -4.60 -17.23
N SER A 116 0.81 -3.39 -16.71
CA SER A 116 -0.51 -2.78 -16.54
C SER A 116 -1.08 -2.42 -17.92
N ARG A 117 -2.37 -2.73 -18.15
CA ARG A 117 -3.01 -2.38 -19.43
C ARG A 117 -2.97 -0.86 -19.63
N PRO A 118 -2.68 -0.37 -20.85
CA PRO A 118 -2.75 1.06 -21.13
C PRO A 118 -4.19 1.54 -20.90
N ARG A 119 -4.35 2.55 -20.03
CA ARG A 119 -5.61 3.31 -19.90
C ARG A 119 -5.97 3.86 -21.28
N LYS A 120 -7.06 3.37 -21.87
CA LYS A 120 -7.69 3.98 -23.04
C LYS A 120 -8.47 5.21 -22.65
#